data_AF-A0A0J9HLR4-F1
#
_entry.id   AF-A0A0J9HLR4-F1
#
_cell.length_a   1.000
_cell.length_b   1.000
_cell.length_c   1.000
_cell.angle_alpha   90.00
_cell.angle_beta   90.00
_cell.angle_gamma   90.00
#
_symmetry.space_group_name_H-M   'P 1'
#
loop_
_entity.id
_entity.type
_entity.pdbx_description
1 polymer ?
#
loop_
_entity_poly.entity_id
_entity_poly.type
_entity_poly.pdbx_seq_one_letter_code
_entity_poly.pdbx_strand_id
1 'polypeptide(L)'
;MGYFANLRNYHTWIQLVIDVEKSTTLLLLSFHVLGHEYRGLLVCTACAYHRDDSEEGERNISEIQSLTDSPFQFSYADEEDNLVERFKQWLEDIIVTGLEYWNKSI
;
A
#
# COMPACT_ATOMS: atom_id res chain seq x y z
N MET A 1 -31.31 20.76 4.05
CA MET A 1 -30.67 19.44 4.13
C MET A 1 -29.56 19.41 3.08
N GLY A 2 -28.35 19.81 3.47
CA GLY A 2 -27.21 19.94 2.56
C GLY A 2 -26.45 18.62 2.47
N TYR A 3 -26.79 17.79 1.49
CA TYR A 3 -25.94 16.67 1.10
C TYR A 3 -24.72 17.24 0.38
N PHE A 4 -23.59 17.33 1.08
CA PHE A 4 -22.31 17.66 0.46
C PHE A 4 -21.74 16.36 -0.13
N ALA A 5 -21.96 16.15 -1.42
CA ALA A 5 -21.30 15.06 -2.14
C ALA A 5 -19.80 15.34 -2.13
N ASN A 6 -19.04 14.56 -1.36
CA ASN A 6 -17.59 14.63 -1.41
C ASN A 6 -17.13 14.04 -2.76
N LEU A 7 -16.78 14.92 -3.71
CA LEU A 7 -16.28 14.55 -5.03
C LEU A 7 -14.79 14.17 -5.03
N ARG A 8 -14.13 14.17 -3.86
CA ARG A 8 -12.73 13.75 -3.77
C ARG A 8 -12.64 12.24 -3.93
N ASN A 9 -11.77 11.80 -4.82
CA ASN A 9 -11.42 10.40 -4.95
C ASN A 9 -10.88 9.90 -3.60
N TYR A 10 -11.44 8.79 -3.11
CA TYR A 10 -10.99 8.15 -1.89
C TYR A 10 -9.52 7.72 -2.03
N HIS A 11 -8.70 8.05 -1.03
CA HIS A 11 -7.33 7.58 -0.91
C HIS A 11 -6.96 7.45 0.58
N THR A 12 -6.39 6.31 0.97
CA THR A 12 -5.81 6.08 2.29
C THR A 12 -4.61 5.15 2.16
N TRP A 13 -3.75 5.06 3.18
CA TRP A 13 -2.59 4.19 3.16
C TRP A 13 -2.20 3.71 4.55
N ILE A 14 -1.46 2.61 4.58
CA ILE A 14 -0.87 1.99 5.77
C ILE A 14 0.60 1.66 5.44
N GLN A 15 1.50 1.83 6.41
CA GLN A 15 2.90 1.48 6.25
C GLN A 15 3.37 0.58 7.38
N LEU A 16 4.12 -0.47 7.03
CA LEU A 16 5.00 -1.17 7.95
C LEU A 16 6.40 -0.56 7.81
N VAL A 17 6.99 -0.17 8.93
CA VAL A 17 8.32 0.44 9.02
C VAL A 17 9.24 -0.54 9.72
N ILE A 18 10.38 -0.84 9.11
CA ILE A 18 11.43 -1.71 9.63
C ILE A 18 12.69 -0.86 9.76
N ASP A 19 13.03 -0.49 10.99
CA ASP A 19 14.21 0.33 11.31
C ASP A 19 15.37 -0.56 11.72
N VAL A 20 16.47 -0.54 10.95
CA VAL A 20 17.72 -1.26 11.28
C VAL A 20 18.92 -0.33 11.11
N GLU A 21 19.53 0.04 12.23
CA GLU A 21 20.67 0.96 12.31
C GLU A 21 20.46 2.28 11.55
N LYS A 22 20.99 2.39 10.33
CA LYS A 22 20.91 3.58 9.47
C LYS A 22 19.97 3.45 8.29
N SER A 23 19.37 2.28 8.08
CA SER A 23 18.46 2.01 6.97
C SER A 23 17.05 1.81 7.49
N THR A 24 16.09 2.52 6.89
CA THR A 24 14.66 2.26 7.11
C THR A 24 14.07 1.60 5.87
N THR A 25 13.57 0.39 6.00
CA THR A 25 12.75 -0.23 4.95
C THR A 25 11.27 0.04 5.23
N LEU A 26 10.54 0.51 4.23
CA LEU A 26 9.10 0.74 4.31
C LEU A 26 8.36 -0.18 3.36
N LEU A 27 7.31 -0.84 3.85
CA LEU A 27 6.31 -1.51 3.04
C LEU A 27 5.04 -0.66 3.09
N LEU A 28 4.63 -0.11 1.95
CA LEU A 28 3.47 0.75 1.79
C LEU A 28 2.33 -0.02 1.15
N LEU A 29 1.16 0.02 1.80
CA LEU A 29 -0.13 -0.37 1.22
C LEU A 29 -0.96 0.89 0.96
N SER A 30 -1.40 1.10 -0.27
CA SER A 30 -2.18 2.28 -0.66
C SER A 30 -3.53 1.87 -1.25
N PHE A 31 -4.60 2.39 -0.68
CA PHE A 31 -5.97 2.21 -1.13
C PHE A 31 -6.42 3.42 -1.93
N HIS A 32 -6.96 3.23 -3.13
CA HIS A 32 -7.44 4.32 -3.97
C HIS A 32 -8.50 3.87 -4.98
N VAL A 33 -9.21 4.84 -5.56
CA VAL A 33 -10.14 4.63 -6.67
C VAL A 33 -9.38 4.15 -7.92
N LEU A 34 -9.93 3.14 -8.61
CA LEU A 34 -9.39 2.67 -9.87
C LEU A 34 -9.95 3.46 -11.06
N GLY A 35 -9.06 4.11 -11.81
CA GLY A 35 -9.39 4.80 -13.06
C GLY A 35 -9.98 6.20 -12.87
N HIS A 36 -10.30 6.85 -14.00
CA HIS A 36 -10.74 8.25 -14.04
C HIS A 36 -12.25 8.42 -13.79
N GLU A 37 -13.04 7.40 -14.12
CA GLU A 37 -14.48 7.36 -13.86
C GLU A 37 -14.76 6.53 -12.61
N TYR A 38 -15.50 7.10 -11.65
CA TYR A 38 -15.87 6.37 -10.45
C TYR A 38 -16.93 5.30 -10.75
N ARG A 39 -16.49 4.06 -10.91
CA ARG A 39 -17.36 2.88 -11.12
C ARG A 39 -17.62 2.09 -9.84
N GLY A 40 -17.26 2.64 -8.67
CA GLY A 40 -17.35 1.95 -7.39
C GLY A 40 -16.28 0.87 -7.17
N LEU A 41 -15.21 0.87 -7.98
CA LEU A 41 -14.05 0.00 -7.82
C LEU A 41 -12.93 0.72 -7.06
N LEU A 42 -12.42 0.04 -6.05
CA LEU A 42 -11.27 0.42 -5.24
C LEU A 42 -10.15 -0.60 -5.44
N VAL A 43 -8.92 -0.14 -5.27
CA VAL A 43 -7.74 -0.98 -5.33
C VAL A 43 -6.83 -0.74 -4.14
N CYS A 44 -6.16 -1.79 -3.68
CA CYS A 44 -4.99 -1.72 -2.82
C CYS A 44 -3.74 -2.10 -3.62
N THR A 45 -2.78 -1.20 -3.72
CA THR A 45 -1.44 -1.48 -4.25
C THR A 45 -0.45 -1.64 -3.10
N ALA A 46 0.66 -2.33 -3.36
CA ALA A 46 1.73 -2.50 -2.38
C ALA A 46 3.12 -2.31 -3.01
N CYS A 47 3.97 -1.55 -2.34
CA CYS A 47 5.38 -1.40 -2.71
C CYS A 47 6.29 -1.39 -1.48
N ALA A 48 7.56 -1.75 -1.66
CA ALA A 48 8.60 -1.56 -0.67
C ALA A 48 9.66 -0.58 -1.19
N TYR A 49 10.30 0.16 -0.28
CA TYR A 49 11.37 1.07 -0.60
C TYR A 49 12.25 1.34 0.62
N HIS A 50 13.47 1.81 0.39
CA HIS A 50 14.35 2.29 1.44
C HIS A 50 14.19 3.79 1.64
N ARG A 51 14.32 4.20 2.89
CA ARG A 51 14.41 5.59 3.29
C ARG A 51 15.65 5.77 4.15
N ASP A 52 16.53 6.65 3.70
CA ASP A 52 17.67 7.10 4.49
C ASP A 52 17.32 8.46 5.10
N ASP A 53 17.53 8.59 6.40
CA ASP A 53 17.44 9.87 7.11
C ASP A 53 18.78 10.60 6.91
N SER A 54 18.82 11.56 5.99
CA SER A 54 20.00 12.40 5.80
C SER A 54 20.14 13.44 6.92
N GLU A 55 21.37 13.82 7.26
CA GLU A 55 21.67 14.80 8.30
C GLU A 55 21.09 16.21 8.00
N GLU A 56 20.76 16.50 6.73
CA GLU A 56 20.18 17.79 6.30
C GLU A 56 18.64 17.81 6.29
N GLY A 57 17.99 16.74 6.76
CA GLY A 57 16.52 16.66 6.87
C GLY A 57 15.81 16.31 5.55
N GLU A 58 16.55 16.07 4.46
CA GLU A 58 15.99 15.52 3.22
C GLU A 58 15.83 14.00 3.35
N ARG A 59 14.61 13.52 3.15
CA ARG A 59 14.31 12.08 3.13
C ARG A 59 14.61 11.54 1.74
N ASN A 60 15.67 10.75 1.62
CA ASN A 60 16.00 10.09 0.37
C ASN A 60 15.23 8.78 0.27
N ILE A 61 14.41 8.65 -0.77
CA ILE A 61 13.71 7.40 -1.11
C ILE A 61 14.50 6.72 -2.23
N SER A 62 14.81 5.44 -2.05
CA SER A 62 15.55 4.65 -3.04
C SER A 62 14.92 3.27 -3.21
N GLU A 63 15.27 2.61 -4.33
CA GLU A 63 14.98 1.20 -4.59
C GLU A 63 13.50 0.79 -4.50
N ILE A 64 12.58 1.66 -4.94
CA ILE A 64 11.14 1.37 -4.92
C ILE A 64 10.85 0.14 -5.77
N GLN A 65 10.24 -0.88 -5.16
CA GLN A 65 9.85 -2.13 -5.79
C GLN A 65 8.38 -2.46 -5.53
N SER A 66 7.64 -2.88 -6.56
CA SER A 66 6.29 -3.42 -6.37
C SER A 66 6.35 -4.76 -5.63
N LEU A 67 5.44 -4.95 -4.66
CA LEU A 67 5.34 -6.21 -3.90
C LEU A 67 4.36 -7.22 -4.53
N THR A 68 3.67 -6.81 -5.60
CA THR A 68 2.74 -7.68 -6.34
C THR A 68 2.69 -7.28 -7.81
N ASP A 69 2.43 -8.25 -8.68
CA ASP A 69 2.15 -8.02 -10.10
C ASP A 69 0.71 -7.52 -10.34
N SER A 70 -0.20 -7.80 -9.40
CA SER A 70 -1.61 -7.41 -9.49
C SER A 70 -2.10 -6.76 -8.19
N PRO A 71 -2.69 -5.56 -8.26
CA PRO A 71 -3.28 -4.93 -7.09
C PRO A 71 -4.52 -5.72 -6.62
N PHE A 72 -4.79 -5.65 -5.32
CA PHE A 72 -6.02 -6.19 -4.77
C PHE A 72 -7.19 -5.29 -5.16
N GLN A 73 -8.20 -5.82 -5.86
CA GLN A 73 -9.35 -5.05 -6.32
C GLN A 73 -10.62 -5.46 -5.57
N PHE A 74 -11.43 -4.48 -5.22
CA PHE A 74 -12.69 -4.67 -4.51
C PHE A 74 -13.68 -3.55 -4.81
N SER A 75 -14.94 -3.76 -4.45
CA SER A 75 -16.06 -2.87 -4.72
C SER A 75 -17.03 -2.84 -3.54
N TYR A 76 -17.94 -1.87 -3.57
CA TYR A 76 -19.03 -1.81 -2.57
C TYR A 76 -20.07 -2.93 -2.70
N ALA A 77 -19.99 -3.73 -3.76
CA ALA A 77 -20.89 -4.87 -3.99
C ALA A 77 -20.33 -6.19 -3.46
N ASP A 78 -19.06 -6.22 -3.04
CA ASP A 78 -18.45 -7.41 -2.46
C ASP A 78 -19.04 -7.70 -1.07
N GLU A 79 -19.22 -8.98 -0.77
CA GLU A 79 -19.62 -9.45 0.55
C GLU A 79 -18.43 -9.33 1.51
N GLU A 80 -18.67 -8.78 2.70
CA GLU A 80 -17.61 -8.33 3.62
C GLU A 80 -16.73 -9.47 4.11
N ASP A 81 -17.33 -10.60 4.52
CA ASP A 81 -16.57 -11.73 5.06
C ASP A 81 -15.65 -12.32 3.97
N ASN A 82 -16.18 -12.53 2.77
CA ASN A 82 -15.39 -13.01 1.63
C ASN A 82 -14.28 -12.02 1.22
N LEU A 83 -14.58 -10.72 1.24
CA LEU A 83 -13.62 -9.67 0.94
C LEU A 83 -12.45 -9.70 1.93
N VAL A 84 -12.74 -9.80 3.22
CA VAL A 84 -11.74 -9.84 4.29
C VAL A 84 -10.87 -11.09 4.18
N GLU A 85 -11.43 -12.26 3.90
CA GLU A 85 -10.66 -13.49 3.71
C GLU A 85 -9.69 -13.39 2.53
N ARG A 86 -10.17 -12.91 1.38
CA ARG A 86 -9.33 -12.69 0.19
C ARG A 86 -8.24 -11.66 0.45
N PHE A 87 -8.56 -10.58 1.17
CA PHE A 87 -7.59 -9.55 1.51
C PHE A 87 -6.50 -10.08 2.44
N LYS A 88 -6.84 -10.91 3.43
CA LYS A 88 -5.85 -11.54 4.33
C LYS A 88 -4.86 -12.40 3.56
N GLN A 89 -5.34 -13.26 2.65
CA GLN A 89 -4.47 -14.10 1.84
C GLN A 89 -3.51 -13.26 0.99
N TRP A 90 -4.04 -12.24 0.32
CA TRP A 90 -3.22 -11.32 -0.46
C TRP A 90 -2.22 -10.56 0.42
N LEU A 91 -2.63 -10.09 1.59
CA LEU A 91 -1.77 -9.37 2.53
C LEU A 91 -0.63 -10.25 3.04
N GLU A 92 -0.89 -11.53 3.33
CA GLU A 92 0.16 -12.48 3.71
C GLU A 92 1.25 -12.58 2.63
N ASP A 93 0.85 -12.72 1.36
CA ASP A 93 1.79 -12.75 0.24
C ASP A 93 2.61 -11.44 0.16
N ILE A 94 1.96 -10.28 0.30
CA ILE A 94 2.62 -8.97 0.31
C ILE A 94 3.64 -8.85 1.43
N ILE A 95 3.30 -9.30 2.65
CA ILE A 95 4.21 -9.24 3.79
C ILE A 95 5.41 -10.16 3.56
N VAL A 96 5.21 -11.37 3.06
CA VAL A 96 6.31 -12.29 2.74
C VAL A 96 7.23 -11.68 1.69
N THR A 97 6.71 -11.21 0.56
CA THR A 97 7.52 -10.56 -0.48
C THR A 97 8.23 -9.30 0.02
N GLY A 98 7.60 -8.52 0.90
CA GLY A 98 8.21 -7.33 1.49
C GLY A 98 9.32 -7.67 2.50
N LEU A 99 9.19 -8.77 3.24
CA LEU A 99 10.27 -9.27 4.10
C LEU A 99 11.42 -9.86 3.28
N GLU A 100 11.14 -10.49 2.13
CA GLU A 100 12.18 -10.93 1.19
C GLU A 100 12.94 -9.75 0.58
N TYR A 101 12.23 -8.67 0.25
CA TYR A 101 12.85 -7.41 -0.18
C TYR A 101 13.80 -6.88 0.89
N TRP A 102 13.32 -6.75 2.13
CA TRP A 102 14.15 -6.31 3.26
C TRP A 102 15.38 -7.20 3.45
N ASN A 103 15.20 -8.53 3.44
CA ASN A 103 16.30 -9.48 3.66
C ASN A 103 17.38 -9.44 2.56
N LYS A 104 17.04 -9.04 1.32
CA LYS A 104 18.03 -8.85 0.24
C LYS A 104 18.85 -7.58 0.40
N SER A 105 18.40 -6.65 1.23
CA SER A 105 19.04 -5.37 1.49
C SER A 105 19.89 -5.35 2.77
N ILE A 106 19.91 -6.46 3.51
CA ILE A 106 20.89 -6.78 4.57
C ILE A 106 22.14 -7.37 3.92
#